data_AF-A0A249T571-F1
#
_entry.id   AF-A0A249T571-F1
#
_cell.length_a   1.000
_cell.length_b   1.000
_cell.length_c   1.000
_cell.angle_alpha   90.00
_cell.angle_beta   90.00
_cell.angle_gamma   90.00
#
_symmetry.space_group_name_H-M   'P 1'
#
loop_
_entity.id
_entity.type
_entity.pdbx_description
1 polymer ?
#
loop_
_entity_poly.entity_id
_entity_poly.type
_entity_poly.pdbx_seq_one_letter_code
_entity_poly.pdbx_strand_id
1 'polypeptide(L)'
;MQIGRGHHWHYDQGDWKETKITPDLWEISYAVTKRRVGHAPEGSGVPVGTGYHWYILAHQTAEKLNANDYATTMSGLKFKIAHKRADKQKWSASGATQRKHLIAFLKEIIDQLERAPVPIQFEYDDVTYKGEGIPISQTCRPGFCYELDITLNDAPMGIIRYGKSGWKMDLIKDKKLIAAIGDAVMQSFEAPI
;
A
#
# COMPACT_ATOMS: atom_id res chain seq x y z
N MET A 1 12.20 -8.47 -9.37
CA MET A 1 12.61 -7.07 -9.25
C MET A 1 13.44 -6.90 -8.00
N GLN A 2 14.39 -5.96 -8.00
CA GLN A 2 15.07 -5.55 -6.78
C GLN A 2 14.08 -4.88 -5.82
N ILE A 3 14.29 -5.05 -4.51
CA ILE A 3 13.54 -4.37 -3.46
C ILE A 3 13.63 -2.84 -3.67
N GLY A 4 12.52 -2.13 -3.47
CA GLY A 4 12.43 -0.67 -3.65
C GLY A 4 12.19 -0.19 -5.09
N ARG A 5 12.08 -1.09 -6.08
CA ARG A 5 11.63 -0.72 -7.45
C ARG A 5 10.13 -0.92 -7.61
N GLY A 6 9.49 -0.01 -8.34
CA GLY A 6 8.06 -0.04 -8.64
C GLY A 6 7.74 -0.51 -10.06
N HIS A 7 6.49 -0.95 -10.26
CA HIS A 7 5.91 -1.10 -11.59
C HIS A 7 4.71 -0.18 -11.71
N HIS A 8 4.56 0.44 -12.88
CA HIS A 8 3.37 1.20 -13.23
C HIS A 8 2.59 0.43 -14.30
N TRP A 9 1.29 0.26 -14.06
CA TRP A 9 0.36 -0.43 -14.95
C TRP A 9 -0.83 0.49 -15.21
N HIS A 10 -1.29 0.52 -16.46
CA HIS A 10 -2.64 0.99 -16.76
C HIS A 10 -3.56 -0.23 -16.81
N TYR A 11 -4.67 -0.13 -16.10
CA TYR A 11 -5.75 -1.09 -16.19
C TYR A 11 -6.67 -0.65 -17.31
N ASP A 12 -7.17 -1.62 -18.07
CA ASP A 12 -8.24 -1.38 -19.03
C ASP A 12 -9.51 -0.97 -18.27
N GLN A 13 -10.61 -0.75 -18.99
CA GLN A 13 -11.91 -0.64 -18.35
C GLN A 13 -12.19 -1.96 -17.59
N GLY A 14 -12.16 -1.88 -16.27
CA GLY A 14 -12.40 -3.02 -15.40
C GLY A 14 -13.86 -3.08 -14.96
N ASP A 15 -14.31 -4.30 -14.66
CA ASP A 15 -15.65 -4.54 -14.10
C ASP A 15 -15.53 -4.61 -12.58
N TRP A 16 -16.04 -3.60 -11.87
CA TRP A 16 -16.15 -3.57 -10.42
C TRP A 16 -17.58 -3.93 -10.03
N LYS A 17 -17.72 -4.96 -9.19
CA LYS A 17 -19.01 -5.38 -8.65
C LYS A 17 -18.90 -5.48 -7.16
N GLU A 18 -19.92 -4.95 -6.48
CA GLU A 18 -20.05 -5.05 -5.04
C GLU A 18 -21.48 -5.43 -4.65
N THR A 19 -21.57 -6.24 -3.61
CA THR A 19 -22.84 -6.69 -3.05
C THR A 19 -22.81 -6.46 -1.55
N LYS A 20 -23.80 -5.73 -1.03
CA LYS A 20 -23.93 -5.54 0.41
C LYS A 20 -24.30 -6.86 1.08
N ILE A 21 -23.44 -7.36 1.97
CA ILE A 21 -23.70 -8.58 2.75
C ILE A 21 -24.35 -8.23 4.08
N THR A 22 -23.80 -7.25 4.80
CA THR A 22 -24.34 -6.72 6.07
C THR A 22 -24.28 -5.18 6.06
N PRO A 23 -24.82 -4.46 7.06
CA PRO A 23 -24.75 -3.00 7.12
C PRO A 23 -23.35 -2.42 6.82
N ASP A 24 -22.32 -3.06 7.34
CA ASP A 24 -20.92 -2.61 7.30
C ASP A 24 -19.99 -3.56 6.52
N LEU A 25 -20.54 -4.60 5.87
CA LEU A 25 -19.75 -5.56 5.09
C LEU A 25 -20.28 -5.69 3.67
N TRP A 26 -19.38 -5.56 2.72
CA TRP A 26 -19.64 -5.72 1.30
C TRP A 26 -18.71 -6.78 0.71
N GLU A 27 -19.26 -7.64 -0.14
CA GLU A 27 -18.46 -8.43 -1.06
C GLU A 27 -18.04 -7.53 -2.21
N ILE A 28 -16.78 -7.66 -2.65
CA ILE A 28 -16.29 -6.96 -3.84
C ILE A 28 -15.62 -7.96 -4.79
N SER A 29 -15.74 -7.69 -6.09
CA SER A 29 -14.97 -8.36 -7.13
C SER A 29 -14.55 -7.36 -8.20
N TYR A 30 -13.33 -7.51 -8.70
CA TYR A 30 -12.78 -6.65 -9.75
C TYR A 30 -12.01 -7.49 -10.77
N ALA A 31 -12.40 -7.39 -12.04
CA ALA A 31 -11.79 -8.16 -13.13
C ALA A 31 -11.44 -7.27 -14.32
N VAL A 32 -10.19 -7.39 -14.79
CA VAL A 32 -9.66 -6.51 -15.84
C VAL A 32 -8.33 -7.05 -16.40
N THR A 33 -8.02 -6.70 -17.65
CA THR A 33 -6.67 -6.87 -18.21
C THR A 33 -5.81 -5.65 -17.88
N LYS A 34 -4.55 -5.87 -17.48
CA LYS A 34 -3.60 -4.78 -17.20
C LYS A 34 -2.44 -4.76 -18.17
N ARG A 35 -1.94 -3.57 -18.50
CA ARG A 35 -0.84 -3.35 -19.45
C ARG A 35 0.28 -2.55 -18.81
N ARG A 36 1.53 -2.92 -19.12
CA ARG A 36 2.71 -2.22 -18.58
C ARG A 36 2.82 -0.87 -19.29
N VAL A 37 3.14 0.19 -18.54
CA VAL A 37 3.34 1.51 -19.12
C VAL A 37 4.55 1.56 -20.08
N GLY A 38 5.58 0.75 -19.81
CA GLY A 38 6.77 0.61 -20.67
C GLY A 38 7.03 -0.82 -21.13
N HIS A 39 7.76 -0.97 -22.23
CA HIS A 39 8.15 -2.28 -22.77
C HIS A 39 9.08 -3.03 -21.81
N ALA A 40 8.77 -4.32 -21.58
CA ALA A 40 9.62 -5.19 -20.78
C ALA A 40 10.99 -5.34 -21.45
N PRO A 41 12.10 -5.24 -20.72
CA PRO A 41 13.41 -5.59 -21.25
C PRO A 41 13.38 -7.00 -21.84
N GLU A 42 14.15 -7.23 -22.90
CA GLU A 42 14.26 -8.54 -23.52
C GLU A 42 14.74 -9.60 -22.52
N GLY A 43 14.16 -10.79 -22.57
CA GLY A 43 14.43 -11.88 -21.62
C GLY A 43 13.93 -11.63 -20.19
N SER A 44 13.25 -10.52 -19.91
CA SER A 44 12.72 -10.21 -18.58
C SER A 44 11.26 -10.66 -18.41
N GLY A 45 10.85 -10.78 -17.15
CA GLY A 45 9.50 -11.21 -16.78
C GLY A 45 9.45 -12.69 -16.41
N VAL A 46 8.23 -13.21 -16.30
CA VAL A 46 7.98 -14.62 -16.04
C VAL A 46 7.29 -15.27 -17.25
N PRO A 47 7.44 -16.59 -17.45
CA PRO A 47 6.84 -17.27 -18.58
C PRO A 47 5.31 -17.09 -18.63
N VAL A 48 4.75 -17.06 -19.84
CA VAL A 48 3.31 -17.00 -20.08
C VAL A 48 2.62 -18.19 -19.39
N GLY A 49 1.48 -17.95 -18.76
CA GLY A 49 0.76 -18.95 -17.95
C GLY A 49 1.17 -18.98 -16.47
N THR A 50 2.20 -18.23 -16.07
CA THR A 50 2.53 -18.04 -14.66
C THR A 50 1.40 -17.33 -13.93
N GLY A 51 0.93 -17.93 -12.84
CA GLY A 51 -0.12 -17.38 -11.98
C GLY A 51 0.45 -16.90 -10.65
N TYR A 52 -0.19 -15.89 -10.07
CA TYR A 52 0.14 -15.43 -8.73
C TYR A 52 -1.11 -15.31 -7.88
N HIS A 53 -0.99 -15.72 -6.62
CA HIS A 53 -1.99 -15.45 -5.60
C HIS A 53 -1.42 -14.38 -4.67
N TRP A 54 -2.04 -13.21 -4.73
CA TRP A 54 -1.71 -12.07 -3.90
C TRP A 54 -2.84 -11.81 -2.92
N TYR A 55 -2.49 -11.48 -1.68
CA TYR A 55 -3.41 -10.86 -0.74
C TYR A 55 -3.14 -9.36 -0.71
N ILE A 56 -4.18 -8.54 -0.74
CA ILE A 56 -4.08 -7.08 -0.67
C ILE A 56 -4.74 -6.65 0.63
N LEU A 57 -3.98 -5.95 1.48
CA LEU A 57 -4.51 -5.26 2.64
C LEU A 57 -4.43 -3.78 2.32
N ALA A 58 -5.58 -3.16 2.09
CA ALA A 58 -5.66 -1.80 1.62
C ALA A 58 -6.93 -1.13 2.15
N HIS A 59 -6.84 0.17 2.29
CA HIS A 59 -7.96 1.06 2.52
C HIS A 59 -8.32 1.71 1.18
N GLN A 60 -9.62 1.89 0.97
CA GLN A 60 -10.16 2.58 -0.19
C GLN A 60 -10.84 3.86 0.30
N THR A 61 -10.62 4.97 -0.40
CA THR A 61 -11.44 6.16 -0.25
C THR A 61 -12.28 6.36 -1.50
N ALA A 62 -13.50 6.84 -1.31
CA ALA A 62 -14.41 7.20 -2.40
C ALA A 62 -14.98 8.60 -2.11
N GLU A 63 -14.76 9.54 -3.01
CA GLU A 63 -15.28 10.90 -2.92
C GLU A 63 -16.26 11.14 -4.06
N LYS A 64 -17.47 11.60 -3.73
CA LYS A 64 -18.48 11.93 -4.73
C LYS A 64 -18.09 13.22 -5.44
N LEU A 65 -17.87 13.16 -6.74
CA LEU A 65 -17.52 14.32 -7.56
C LEU A 65 -18.77 15.01 -8.11
N ASN A 66 -19.75 14.22 -8.53
CA ASN A 66 -21.05 14.70 -9.01
C ASN A 66 -22.12 13.61 -8.87
N ALA A 67 -23.25 13.75 -9.57
CA ALA A 67 -24.37 12.81 -9.47
C ALA A 67 -23.97 11.34 -9.73
N ASN A 68 -23.04 11.09 -10.66
CA ASN A 68 -22.72 9.77 -11.18
C ASN A 68 -21.24 9.39 -11.04
N ASP A 69 -20.38 10.36 -10.74
CA ASP A 69 -18.94 10.13 -10.68
C ASP A 69 -18.43 10.16 -9.24
N TYR A 70 -17.58 9.18 -8.92
CA TYR A 70 -16.84 9.11 -7.66
C TYR A 70 -15.36 8.94 -7.98
N ALA A 71 -14.50 9.73 -7.33
CA ALA A 71 -13.07 9.49 -7.31
C ALA A 71 -12.79 8.36 -6.32
N THR A 72 -12.12 7.31 -6.77
CA THR A 72 -11.72 6.18 -5.91
C THR A 72 -10.20 6.10 -5.84
N THR A 73 -9.67 6.01 -4.63
CA THR A 73 -8.25 5.71 -4.42
C THR A 73 -8.10 4.50 -3.52
N MET A 74 -7.00 3.76 -3.67
CA MET A 74 -6.66 2.63 -2.83
C MET A 74 -5.16 2.67 -2.53
N SER A 75 -4.82 2.62 -1.26
CA SER A 75 -3.44 2.56 -0.76
C SER A 75 -3.32 1.39 0.20
N GLY A 76 -2.11 0.84 0.32
CA GLY A 76 -1.84 -0.25 1.24
C GLY A 76 -0.79 -1.20 0.70
N LEU A 77 -0.84 -2.43 1.20
CA LEU A 77 0.21 -3.42 1.04
C LEU A 77 -0.29 -4.66 0.30
N LYS A 78 0.64 -5.33 -0.40
CA LYS A 78 0.34 -6.49 -1.24
C LYS A 78 1.34 -7.61 -1.01
N PHE A 79 0.82 -8.78 -0.62
CA PHE A 79 1.60 -9.92 -0.14
C PHE A 79 1.48 -11.11 -1.05
N LYS A 80 2.62 -11.71 -1.41
CA LYS A 80 2.65 -12.91 -2.24
C LYS A 80 2.33 -14.11 -1.36
N ILE A 81 1.15 -14.69 -1.51
CA ILE A 81 0.75 -15.88 -0.77
C ILE A 81 1.28 -17.14 -1.44
N ALA A 82 1.15 -17.21 -2.77
CA ALA A 82 1.65 -18.33 -3.56
C ALA A 82 1.89 -17.91 -5.02
N HIS A 83 2.55 -18.78 -5.78
CA HIS A 83 2.63 -18.67 -7.23
C HIS A 83 2.40 -20.04 -7.88
N LYS A 84 2.02 -20.02 -9.15
CA LYS A 84 1.89 -21.20 -10.00
C LYS A 84 2.85 -21.02 -11.17
N ARG A 85 3.81 -21.94 -11.32
CA ARG A 85 4.73 -21.93 -12.47
C ARG A 85 3.96 -22.27 -13.76
N ALA A 86 4.36 -21.69 -14.88
CA ALA A 86 3.70 -21.89 -16.17
C ALA A 86 3.58 -23.37 -16.58
N ASP A 87 4.61 -24.17 -16.29
CA ASP A 87 4.68 -25.59 -16.63
C ASP A 87 4.01 -26.52 -15.59
N LYS A 88 3.44 -25.95 -14.52
CA LYS A 88 2.85 -26.72 -13.41
C LYS A 88 1.38 -26.39 -13.23
N GLN A 89 0.58 -27.41 -12.96
CA GLN A 89 -0.84 -27.24 -12.62
C GLN A 89 -1.09 -26.94 -11.14
N LYS A 90 -0.08 -27.16 -10.28
CA LYS A 90 -0.20 -26.97 -8.83
C LYS A 90 0.41 -25.64 -8.38
N TRP A 91 -0.24 -24.99 -7.41
CA TRP A 91 0.31 -23.84 -6.68
C TRP A 91 1.55 -24.25 -5.87
N SER A 92 2.42 -23.28 -5.58
CA SER A 92 3.64 -23.46 -4.80
C SER A 92 3.40 -23.83 -3.33
N ALA A 93 2.16 -23.70 -2.85
CA ALA A 93 1.75 -24.06 -1.50
C ALA A 93 0.30 -24.57 -1.51
N SER A 94 -0.03 -25.51 -0.62
CA SER A 94 -1.41 -25.99 -0.43
C SER A 94 -2.30 -24.88 0.15
N GLY A 95 -3.62 -24.98 -0.01
CA GLY A 95 -4.55 -23.98 0.57
C GLY A 95 -4.41 -23.83 2.09
N ALA A 96 -4.16 -24.93 2.82
CA ALA A 96 -3.92 -24.88 4.26
C ALA A 96 -2.62 -24.12 4.61
N THR A 97 -1.54 -24.33 3.86
CA THR A 97 -0.28 -23.60 4.05
C THR A 97 -0.43 -22.12 3.68
N GLN A 98 -1.14 -21.81 2.58
CA GLN A 98 -1.45 -20.43 2.19
C GLN A 98 -2.21 -19.69 3.30
N ARG A 99 -3.21 -20.34 3.92
CA ARG A 99 -3.94 -19.80 5.07
C ARG A 99 -3.02 -19.54 6.28
N LYS A 100 -2.12 -20.47 6.61
CA LYS A 100 -1.15 -20.28 7.72
C LYS A 100 -0.25 -19.06 7.48
N HIS A 101 0.24 -18.88 6.25
CA HIS A 101 1.05 -17.71 5.89
C HIS A 101 0.25 -16.41 6.02
N LEU A 102 -1.01 -16.41 5.56
CA LEU A 102 -1.88 -15.24 5.70
C LEU A 102 -2.13 -14.89 7.17
N ILE A 103 -2.42 -15.87 8.02
CA ILE A 103 -2.62 -15.63 9.46
C ILE A 103 -1.38 -15.03 10.11
N ALA A 104 -0.20 -15.59 9.83
CA ALA A 104 1.05 -15.08 10.38
C ALA A 104 1.29 -13.61 9.97
N PHE A 105 1.03 -13.30 8.70
CA PHE A 105 1.12 -11.95 8.18
C PHE A 105 0.11 -10.99 8.84
N LEU A 106 -1.16 -11.38 8.95
CA LEU A 106 -2.18 -10.54 9.58
C LEU A 106 -1.88 -10.28 11.07
N LYS A 107 -1.30 -11.26 11.78
CA LYS A 107 -0.82 -11.05 13.15
C LYS A 107 0.29 -10.01 13.23
N GLU A 108 1.25 -10.03 12.30
CA GLU A 108 2.29 -9.00 12.23
C GLU A 108 1.68 -7.61 12.01
N ILE A 109 0.64 -7.50 11.20
CA ILE A 109 -0.08 -6.23 11.01
C ILE A 109 -0.82 -5.80 12.28
N ILE A 110 -1.49 -6.72 12.97
CA ILE A 110 -2.12 -6.42 14.26
C ILE A 110 -1.06 -5.89 15.24
N ASP A 111 0.06 -6.59 15.38
CA ASP A 111 1.17 -6.19 16.24
C ASP A 111 1.75 -4.82 15.84
N GLN A 112 1.69 -4.41 14.56
CA GLN A 112 2.07 -3.07 14.10
C GLN A 112 1.04 -2.02 14.50
N LEU A 113 -0.24 -2.29 14.28
CA LEU A 113 -1.34 -1.36 14.59
C LEU A 113 -1.51 -1.13 16.09
N GLU A 114 -1.17 -2.11 16.91
CA GLU A 114 -1.22 -2.00 18.37
C GLU A 114 0.00 -1.25 18.96
N ARG A 115 1.06 -1.03 18.19
CA ARG A 115 2.22 -0.24 18.66
C ARG A 115 1.89 1.25 18.67
N ALA A 116 2.58 1.97 19.55
CA ALA A 116 2.54 3.42 19.55
C ALA A 116 2.94 3.96 18.17
N PRO A 117 2.06 4.74 17.52
CA PRO A 117 2.36 5.29 16.22
C PRO A 117 3.32 6.47 16.35
N VAL A 118 3.95 6.86 15.24
CA VAL A 118 4.84 8.04 15.23
C VAL A 118 3.95 9.27 15.17
N PRO A 119 3.90 10.12 16.21
CA PRO A 119 3.08 11.33 16.18
C PRO A 119 3.65 12.30 15.13
N ILE A 120 2.78 12.97 14.39
CA ILE A 120 3.16 13.94 13.37
C ILE A 120 2.34 15.20 13.58
N GLN A 121 3.03 16.34 13.71
CA GLN A 121 2.38 17.64 13.76
C GLN A 121 3.27 18.71 13.10
N PHE A 122 2.69 19.48 12.19
CA PHE A 122 3.37 20.59 11.52
C PHE A 122 2.34 21.56 10.92
N GLU A 123 2.79 22.76 10.52
CA GLU A 123 1.99 23.72 9.77
C GLU A 123 2.51 23.81 8.33
N TYR A 124 1.59 23.86 7.38
CA TYR A 124 1.91 24.02 5.96
C TYR A 124 0.75 24.71 5.26
N ASP A 125 1.03 25.78 4.52
CA ASP A 125 0.04 26.54 3.73
C ASP A 125 -1.19 26.96 4.55
N ASP A 126 -0.95 27.54 5.74
CA ASP A 126 -1.96 27.97 6.72
C ASP A 126 -2.87 26.85 7.26
N VAL A 127 -2.51 25.58 7.03
CA VAL A 127 -3.19 24.40 7.58
C VAL A 127 -2.30 23.75 8.64
N THR A 128 -2.86 23.55 9.83
CA THR A 128 -2.25 22.69 10.84
C THR A 128 -2.56 21.24 10.50
N TYR A 129 -1.52 20.46 10.28
CA TYR A 129 -1.59 19.01 10.11
C TYR A 129 -1.27 18.35 11.45
N LYS A 130 -2.15 17.47 11.91
CA LYS A 130 -1.95 16.63 13.09
C LYS A 130 -2.39 15.22 12.79
N GLY A 131 -1.58 14.24 13.20
CA GLY A 131 -1.93 12.85 13.06
C GLY A 131 -0.75 11.97 13.37
N GLU A 132 -0.58 10.93 12.56
CA GLU A 132 0.33 9.86 12.90
C GLU A 132 0.83 9.09 11.67
N GLY A 133 1.97 8.44 11.85
CA GLY A 133 2.53 7.48 10.92
C GLY A 133 2.64 6.10 11.56
N ILE A 134 2.01 5.10 10.94
CA ILE A 134 2.17 3.69 11.34
C ILE A 134 3.40 3.12 10.65
N PRO A 135 4.45 2.70 11.37
CA PRO A 135 5.65 2.17 10.73
C PRO A 135 5.41 0.82 10.06
N ILE A 136 5.89 0.67 8.82
CA ILE A 136 5.90 -0.64 8.15
C ILE A 136 7.09 -1.42 8.70
N SER A 137 6.86 -2.34 9.64
CA SER A 137 7.90 -3.03 10.43
C SER A 137 9.04 -3.60 9.59
N GLN A 138 8.72 -4.16 8.43
CA GLN A 138 9.68 -4.79 7.52
C GLN A 138 10.66 -3.80 6.88
N THR A 139 10.40 -2.50 7.02
CA THR A 139 11.25 -1.41 6.56
C THR A 139 11.98 -0.70 7.70
N CYS A 140 11.85 -1.19 8.93
CA CYS A 140 12.49 -0.59 10.08
C CYS A 140 13.94 -1.09 10.27
N ARG A 141 14.79 -0.16 10.72
CA ARG A 141 16.12 -0.39 11.30
C ARG A 141 16.13 0.17 12.72
N PRO A 142 17.14 -0.15 13.56
CA PRO A 142 17.22 0.42 14.90
C PRO A 142 17.05 1.95 14.87
N GLY A 143 16.00 2.44 15.52
CA GLY A 143 15.68 3.87 15.66
C GLY A 143 15.01 4.55 14.45
N PHE A 144 14.76 3.86 13.33
CA PHE A 144 14.19 4.51 12.13
C PHE A 144 13.47 3.55 11.18
N CYS A 145 12.36 3.98 10.59
CA CYS A 145 11.64 3.22 9.55
C CYS A 145 11.61 3.96 8.22
N TYR A 146 11.96 3.27 7.13
CA TYR A 146 12.00 3.89 5.80
C TYR A 146 10.63 4.11 5.18
N GLU A 147 9.59 3.41 5.66
CA GLU A 147 8.22 3.57 5.18
C GLU A 147 7.22 3.60 6.33
N LEU A 148 6.27 4.54 6.24
CA LEU A 148 5.18 4.71 7.20
C LEU A 148 3.87 4.94 6.44
N ASP A 149 2.78 4.35 6.92
CA ASP A 149 1.43 4.69 6.46
C ASP A 149 0.92 5.91 7.23
N ILE A 150 0.60 6.99 6.51
CA ILE A 150 0.37 8.31 7.10
C ILE A 150 -1.12 8.62 7.14
N THR A 151 -1.59 9.05 8.30
CA THR A 151 -2.91 9.65 8.51
C THR A 151 -2.73 11.04 9.09
N LEU A 152 -3.31 12.06 8.45
CA LEU A 152 -3.27 13.44 8.93
C LEU A 152 -4.68 14.04 8.88
N ASN A 153 -5.08 14.72 9.96
CA ASN A 153 -6.41 15.31 10.14
C ASN A 153 -7.52 14.29 9.82
N ASP A 154 -7.38 13.08 10.38
CA ASP A 154 -8.26 11.92 10.19
C ASP A 154 -8.38 11.41 8.76
N ALA A 155 -7.58 11.94 7.83
CA ALA A 155 -7.57 11.55 6.44
C ALA A 155 -6.37 10.65 6.12
N PRO A 156 -6.58 9.51 5.43
CA PRO A 156 -5.49 8.68 4.94
C PRO A 156 -4.71 9.41 3.83
N MET A 157 -3.42 9.60 4.06
CA MET A 157 -2.50 10.23 3.11
C MET A 157 -1.75 9.18 2.26
N GLY A 158 -1.71 7.94 2.75
CA GLY A 158 -1.03 6.80 2.15
C GLY A 158 0.42 6.67 2.61
N ILE A 159 1.18 5.82 1.92
CA ILE A 159 2.52 5.44 2.37
C ILE A 159 3.57 6.49 1.96
N ILE A 160 4.24 7.07 2.95
CA ILE A 160 5.47 7.85 2.76
C ILE A 160 6.68 6.93 2.78
N ARG A 161 7.64 7.17 1.90
CA ARG A 161 8.88 6.40 1.80
C ARG A 161 10.13 7.27 1.68
N TYR A 162 11.17 6.94 2.43
CA TYR A 162 12.48 7.58 2.35
C TYR A 162 13.39 6.82 1.39
N GLY A 163 13.83 7.49 0.32
CA GLY A 163 14.75 6.92 -0.67
C GLY A 163 15.97 7.79 -0.91
N LYS A 164 16.81 7.39 -1.86
CA LYS A 164 18.05 8.11 -2.22
C LYS A 164 17.85 9.58 -2.61
N SER A 165 16.66 9.92 -3.11
CA SER A 165 16.32 11.27 -3.56
C SER A 165 15.36 11.97 -2.59
N GLY A 166 15.35 11.58 -1.31
CA GLY A 166 14.45 12.09 -0.29
C GLY A 166 13.10 11.37 -0.21
N TRP A 167 12.17 12.03 0.49
CA TRP A 167 10.81 11.57 0.77
C TRP A 167 9.91 11.54 -0.47
N LYS A 168 9.04 10.52 -0.55
CA LYS A 168 8.07 10.34 -1.65
C LYS A 168 6.76 9.77 -1.16
N MET A 169 5.68 10.16 -1.83
CA MET A 169 4.34 9.58 -1.72
C MET A 169 3.74 9.45 -3.13
N ASP A 170 2.89 8.45 -3.34
CA ASP A 170 2.30 8.20 -4.67
C ASP A 170 1.01 9.01 -4.90
N LEU A 171 0.20 9.18 -3.85
CA LEU A 171 -1.10 9.87 -3.92
C LEU A 171 -0.98 11.40 -3.81
N ILE A 172 0.03 11.90 -3.11
CA ILE A 172 0.29 13.34 -2.97
C ILE A 172 1.23 13.80 -4.09
N LYS A 173 0.91 14.93 -4.73
CA LYS A 173 1.75 15.54 -5.78
C LYS A 173 2.54 16.75 -5.32
N ASP A 174 2.07 17.43 -4.26
CA ASP A 174 2.79 18.55 -3.67
C ASP A 174 4.07 18.07 -2.98
N LYS A 175 5.21 18.39 -3.59
CA LYS A 175 6.54 17.99 -3.10
C LYS A 175 6.93 18.69 -1.80
N LYS A 176 6.45 19.92 -1.56
CA LYS A 176 6.78 20.67 -0.34
C LYS A 176 6.01 20.10 0.84
N LEU A 177 4.74 19.74 0.64
CA LEU A 177 3.97 19.02 1.65
C LEU A 177 4.62 17.67 1.98
N ILE A 178 5.03 16.88 0.97
CA ILE A 178 5.72 15.60 1.20
C ILE A 178 7.01 15.80 2.02
N ALA A 179 7.78 16.85 1.73
CA ALA A 179 8.97 17.17 2.51
C ALA A 179 8.62 17.53 3.96
N ALA A 180 7.60 18.38 4.19
CA ALA A 180 7.15 18.75 5.53
C ALA A 180 6.70 17.53 6.36
N ILE A 181 5.95 16.60 5.75
CA ILE A 181 5.57 15.33 6.40
C ILE A 181 6.82 14.54 6.77
N GLY A 182 7.77 14.41 5.83
CA GLY A 182 9.01 13.67 6.04
C GLY A 182 9.90 14.26 7.14
N ASP A 183 9.98 15.59 7.21
CA ASP A 183 10.75 16.30 8.24
C ASP A 183 10.10 16.11 9.62
N ALA A 184 8.77 16.18 9.71
CA ALA A 184 8.05 15.91 10.95
C ALA A 184 8.23 14.44 11.40
N VAL A 185 8.24 13.48 10.48
CA VAL A 185 8.56 12.07 10.78
C VAL A 185 9.98 11.93 11.34
N MET A 186 10.98 12.57 10.72
CA MET A 186 12.36 12.54 11.21
C MET A 186 12.48 13.10 12.63
N GLN A 187 11.86 14.25 12.89
CA GLN A 187 11.89 14.90 14.21
C GLN A 187 11.30 13.99 15.29
N SER A 188 10.23 13.27 14.99
CA SER A 188 9.61 12.33 15.94
C SER A 188 10.46 11.09 16.22
N PHE A 189 11.36 10.69 15.32
CA PHE A 189 12.34 9.62 15.59
C PHE A 189 13.56 10.11 16.37
N GLU A 190 13.93 11.38 16.23
CA GLU A 190 15.08 12.00 16.92
C GLU A 190 14.74 12.52 18.33
N ALA A 191 13.45 12.68 18.64
CA ALA A 191 13.00 13.09 19.96
C ALA A 191 13.35 12.00 21.02
N PRO A 192 14.04 12.35 22.12
CA PRO A 192 14.25 11.41 23.21
C PRO A 192 12.90 11.02 23.83
N ILE A 193 12.68 9.70 23.96
CA ILE A 193 11.51 9.09 24.62
C ILE A 193 11.51 9.44 26.11
#